data_AF-D6U0X9-F1
#
_entry.id   AF-D6U0X9-F1
#
_cell.length_a   1.000
_cell.length_b   1.000
_cell.length_c   1.000
_cell.angle_alpha   90.00
_cell.angle_beta   90.00
_cell.angle_gamma   90.00
#
_symmetry.space_group_name_H-M   'P 1'
#
loop_
_entity.id
_entity.type
_entity.pdbx_description
1 polymer ?
#
loop_
_entity_poly.entity_id
_entity_poly.type
_entity_poly.pdbx_seq_one_letter_code
_entity_poly.pdbx_strand_id
1 'polypeptide(L)'
;MASSLSSIFGAAAQQLQKLLPTRGLALPEVEEARSARQRLEHAPQTQRVLQQTEFLLAEIETIPQTTYTAYRLFRESGERSPYEAEYFLKRARLSAAAASVPRPDRFTRGCTGLSLEHL
;
A
#
# COMPACT_ATOMS: atom_id res chain seq x y z
N MET A 1 -18.21 28.83 -10.20
CA MET A 1 -17.01 28.88 -11.07
C MET A 1 -15.82 28.24 -10.35
N ALA A 2 -15.76 26.90 -10.34
CA ALA A 2 -14.70 26.16 -9.65
C ALA A 2 -14.32 24.92 -10.47
N SER A 3 -13.67 25.16 -11.61
CA SER A 3 -13.07 24.11 -12.43
C SER A 3 -11.76 24.67 -12.94
N SER A 4 -10.61 24.22 -12.42
CA SER A 4 -9.34 24.43 -13.13
C SER A 4 -8.17 23.64 -12.55
N LEU A 5 -8.06 23.52 -11.21
CA LEU A 5 -6.83 22.97 -10.62
C LEU A 5 -6.61 21.49 -10.95
N SER A 6 -7.65 20.65 -10.86
CA SER A 6 -7.56 19.22 -11.21
C SER A 6 -7.22 18.98 -12.70
N SER A 7 -7.67 19.87 -13.59
CA SER A 7 -7.45 19.77 -15.04
C SER A 7 -6.01 20.06 -15.44
N ILE A 8 -5.39 21.08 -14.83
CA ILE A 8 -4.01 21.49 -15.16
C ILE A 8 -3.01 20.40 -14.74
N PHE A 9 -3.16 19.86 -13.53
CA PHE A 9 -2.29 18.78 -13.07
C PHE A 9 -2.50 17.48 -13.85
N GLY A 10 -3.74 17.20 -14.28
CA GLY A 10 -4.04 16.05 -15.15
C GLY A 10 -3.36 16.15 -16.52
N ALA A 11 -3.44 17.31 -17.18
CA ALA A 11 -2.81 17.52 -18.48
C ALA A 11 -1.27 17.48 -18.41
N ALA A 12 -0.69 18.11 -17.39
CA ALA A 12 0.75 18.08 -17.16
C ALA A 12 1.25 16.66 -16.84
N ALA A 13 0.52 15.89 -16.03
CA ALA A 13 0.84 14.51 -15.72
C ALA A 13 0.80 13.63 -16.98
N GLN A 14 -0.19 13.81 -17.86
CA GLN A 14 -0.26 13.08 -19.13
C GLN A 14 0.89 13.41 -20.08
N GLN A 15 1.33 14.67 -20.15
CA GLN A 15 2.50 15.05 -20.94
C GLN A 15 3.79 14.47 -20.37
N LEU A 16 3.97 14.51 -19.06
CA LEU A 16 5.13 13.88 -18.40
C LEU A 16 5.14 12.35 -18.61
N GLN A 17 3.98 11.69 -18.52
CA GLN A 17 3.86 10.26 -18.77
C GLN A 17 4.30 9.85 -20.19
N LYS A 18 4.07 10.71 -21.19
CA LYS A 18 4.51 10.50 -22.58
C LYS A 18 6.02 10.68 -22.77
N LEU A 19 6.65 11.52 -21.95
CA LEU A 19 8.08 11.82 -22.03
C LEU A 19 8.91 10.85 -21.19
N LEU A 20 8.31 10.23 -20.17
CA LEU A 20 8.97 9.23 -19.35
C LEU A 20 9.03 7.89 -20.09
N PRO A 21 10.21 7.24 -20.15
CA PRO A 21 10.31 5.91 -20.73
C PRO A 21 9.41 4.93 -19.96
N THR A 22 8.65 4.12 -20.69
CA THR A 22 7.70 3.13 -20.12
C THR A 22 8.38 2.10 -19.20
N ARG A 23 9.70 1.91 -19.35
CA ARG A 23 10.53 1.03 -18.53
C ARG A 23 11.07 1.68 -17.24
N GLY A 24 10.77 2.95 -17.00
CA GLY A 24 11.38 3.76 -15.94
C GLY A 24 12.76 4.28 -16.34
N LEU A 25 13.27 5.23 -15.55
CA LEU A 25 14.63 5.74 -15.70
C LEU A 25 15.62 4.59 -15.47
N ALA A 26 16.46 4.31 -16.47
CA ALA A 26 17.52 3.31 -16.37
C ALA A 26 18.69 3.86 -15.53
N LEU A 27 18.42 4.07 -14.25
CA LEU A 27 19.41 4.41 -13.25
C LEU A 27 19.94 3.10 -12.66
N PRO A 28 21.27 2.87 -12.64
CA PRO A 28 21.84 1.62 -12.16
C PRO A 28 21.39 1.30 -10.72
N GLU A 29 21.27 2.31 -9.85
CA GLU A 29 20.81 2.15 -8.48
C GLU A 29 19.35 1.66 -8.40
N VAL A 30 18.51 2.06 -9.35
CA VAL A 30 17.10 1.64 -9.41
C VAL A 30 17.00 0.20 -9.91
N GLU A 31 17.82 -0.20 -10.88
CA GLU A 31 17.87 -1.58 -11.38
C GLU A 31 18.45 -2.56 -10.35
N GLU A 32 19.45 -2.13 -9.57
CA GLU A 32 19.95 -2.89 -8.42
C GLU A 32 18.85 -3.09 -7.36
N ALA A 33 18.08 -2.04 -7.05
CA ALA A 33 16.96 -2.15 -6.11
C ALA A 33 15.85 -3.07 -6.64
N ARG A 34 15.52 -3.02 -7.94
CA ARG A 34 14.53 -3.90 -8.58
C ARG A 34 14.96 -5.36 -8.57
N SER A 35 16.22 -5.65 -8.92
CA SER A 35 16.76 -7.01 -8.90
C SER A 35 16.93 -7.59 -7.49
N ALA A 36 17.35 -6.76 -6.52
CA ALA A 36 17.36 -7.15 -5.10
C ALA A 36 15.96 -7.49 -4.60
N ARG A 37 14.95 -6.72 -5.01
CA ARG A 37 13.54 -7.00 -4.70
C ARG A 37 13.07 -8.32 -5.30
N GLN A 38 13.30 -8.58 -6.58
CA GLN A 38 12.90 -9.84 -7.21
C GLN A 38 13.52 -11.05 -6.48
N ARG A 39 14.79 -10.93 -6.06
CA ARG A 39 15.45 -11.97 -5.24
C ARG A 39 14.75 -12.16 -3.89
N LEU A 40 14.32 -11.10 -3.23
CA LEU A 40 13.57 -11.18 -1.96
C LEU A 40 12.19 -11.80 -2.14
N GLU A 41 11.47 -11.48 -3.22
CA GLU A 41 10.16 -12.06 -3.55
C GLU A 41 10.24 -13.58 -3.75
N HIS A 42 11.32 -14.06 -4.38
CA HIS A 42 11.55 -15.49 -4.60
C HIS A 42 12.31 -16.20 -3.46
N ALA A 43 12.71 -15.48 -2.41
CA ALA A 43 13.41 -16.10 -1.29
C ALA A 43 12.50 -17.09 -0.55
N PRO A 44 12.97 -18.30 -0.19
CA PRO A 44 12.15 -19.31 0.50
C PRO A 44 11.52 -18.81 1.81
N GLN A 45 12.20 -17.91 2.52
CA GLN A 45 11.72 -17.32 3.76
C GLN A 45 10.54 -16.38 3.51
N THR A 46 10.63 -15.54 2.49
CA THR A 46 9.54 -14.65 2.07
C THR A 46 8.32 -15.45 1.62
N GLN A 47 8.52 -16.51 0.85
CA GLN A 47 7.43 -17.40 0.41
C GLN A 47 6.69 -18.03 1.59
N ARG A 48 7.40 -18.48 2.63
CA ARG A 48 6.78 -18.98 3.87
C ARG A 48 5.95 -17.92 4.57
N VAL A 49 6.47 -16.70 4.69
CA VAL A 49 5.74 -15.58 5.33
C VAL A 49 4.49 -15.21 4.52
N LEU A 50 4.59 -15.16 3.19
CA LEU A 50 3.45 -14.86 2.31
C LEU A 50 2.36 -15.93 2.45
N GLN A 51 2.71 -17.22 2.40
CA GLN A 51 1.77 -18.32 2.63
C GLN A 51 1.11 -18.24 4.01
N GLN A 52 1.89 -17.94 5.05
CA GLN A 52 1.37 -17.81 6.41
C GLN A 52 0.47 -16.59 6.61
N THR A 53 0.56 -15.57 5.77
CA THR A 53 -0.18 -14.31 5.92
C THR A 53 -1.29 -14.14 4.88
N GLU A 54 -1.45 -15.08 3.96
CA GLU A 54 -2.46 -15.04 2.89
C GLU A 54 -3.88 -14.88 3.41
N PHE A 55 -4.25 -15.61 4.47
CA PHE A 55 -5.59 -15.52 5.07
C PHE A 55 -5.89 -14.12 5.65
N LEU A 56 -4.87 -13.39 6.10
CA LEU A 56 -5.03 -12.02 6.61
C LEU A 56 -5.31 -11.01 5.49
N LEU A 57 -4.90 -11.33 4.26
CA LEU A 57 -5.13 -10.47 3.08
C LEU A 57 -6.56 -10.58 2.56
N ALA A 58 -7.19 -11.76 2.69
CA ALA A 58 -8.59 -11.95 2.32
C ALA A 58 -9.55 -10.99 3.06
N GLU A 59 -9.14 -10.53 4.24
CA GLU A 59 -9.91 -9.65 5.12
C GLU A 59 -9.33 -8.23 5.22
N ILE A 60 -8.54 -7.81 4.23
CA ILE A 60 -7.88 -6.49 4.24
C ILE A 60 -8.87 -5.33 4.15
N GLU A 61 -10.03 -5.55 3.54
CA GLU A 61 -11.11 -4.55 3.45
C GLU A 61 -11.81 -4.34 4.79
N THR A 62 -11.69 -5.30 5.72
CA THR A 62 -12.38 -5.28 7.02
C THR A 62 -11.46 -4.94 8.19
N ILE A 63 -10.45 -4.09 7.99
CA ILE A 63 -9.52 -3.70 9.08
C ILE A 63 -10.29 -3.04 10.25
N PRO A 64 -10.14 -3.55 11.49
CA PRO A 64 -10.88 -3.02 12.63
C PRO A 64 -10.44 -1.58 12.94
N GLN A 65 -11.42 -0.75 13.28
CA GLN A 65 -11.20 0.64 13.66
C GLN A 65 -10.92 0.72 15.16
N THR A 66 -9.65 0.62 15.52
CA THR A 66 -9.20 0.87 16.90
C THR A 66 -9.57 2.29 17.33
N THR A 67 -10.35 2.44 18.39
CA THR A 67 -10.73 3.76 18.90
C THR A 67 -9.63 4.36 19.79
N TYR A 68 -9.40 5.66 19.63
CA TYR A 68 -8.44 6.39 20.47
C TYR A 68 -8.85 6.36 21.96
N THR A 69 -10.14 6.28 22.23
CA THR A 69 -10.71 6.18 23.59
C THR A 69 -10.26 4.91 24.30
N ALA A 70 -10.29 3.74 23.64
CA ALA A 70 -9.86 2.48 24.25
C ALA A 70 -8.36 2.50 24.61
N TYR A 71 -7.53 3.14 23.77
CA TYR A 71 -6.12 3.35 24.07
C TYR A 71 -5.89 4.26 25.28
N ARG A 72 -6.67 5.34 25.41
CA ARG A 72 -6.60 6.23 26.57
C ARG A 72 -7.00 5.53 27.87
N LEU A 73 -8.08 4.74 27.84
CA LEU A 73 -8.51 3.96 28.98
C LEU A 73 -7.42 2.97 29.41
N PHE A 74 -6.77 2.27 28.49
CA PHE A 74 -5.60 1.44 28.80
C PHE A 74 -4.46 2.24 29.47
N ARG A 75 -4.15 3.44 28.97
CA ARG A 75 -3.09 4.28 29.55
C ARG A 75 -3.39 4.72 30.97
N GLU A 76 -4.66 4.88 31.31
CA GLU A 76 -5.15 5.34 32.61
C GLU A 76 -5.38 4.18 33.59
N SER A 77 -6.00 3.08 33.16
CA SER A 77 -6.35 1.93 34.01
C SER A 77 -5.35 0.77 33.99
N GLY A 78 -4.49 0.71 32.98
CA GLY A 78 -3.59 -0.42 32.71
C GLY A 78 -4.26 -1.66 32.11
N GLU A 79 -5.60 -1.67 32.00
CA GLU A 79 -6.36 -2.79 31.47
C GLU A 79 -6.24 -2.85 29.94
N ARG A 80 -5.80 -3.99 29.41
CA ARG A 80 -5.56 -4.17 27.95
C ARG A 80 -6.71 -4.80 27.19
N SER A 81 -7.48 -5.65 27.86
CA SER A 81 -8.56 -6.45 27.27
C SER A 81 -9.45 -5.70 26.25
N PRO A 82 -9.95 -4.48 26.53
CA PRO A 82 -10.88 -3.80 25.62
C PRO A 82 -10.25 -3.27 24.31
N TYR A 83 -8.92 -3.18 24.19
CA TYR A 83 -8.26 -2.64 22.99
C TYR A 83 -7.34 -3.66 22.28
N GLU A 84 -6.87 -4.65 23.02
CA GLU A 84 -5.72 -5.48 22.63
C GLU A 84 -5.99 -6.32 21.39
N ALA A 85 -7.11 -7.03 21.35
CA ALA A 85 -7.45 -7.94 20.26
C ALA A 85 -7.57 -7.20 18.92
N GLU A 86 -8.34 -6.10 18.90
CA GLU A 86 -8.52 -5.29 17.69
C GLU A 86 -7.22 -4.62 17.24
N TYR A 87 -6.40 -4.16 18.18
CA TYR A 87 -5.11 -3.57 17.88
C TYR A 87 -4.15 -4.57 17.22
N PHE A 88 -4.04 -5.77 17.77
CA PHE A 88 -3.17 -6.80 17.20
C PHE A 88 -3.69 -7.31 15.86
N LEU A 89 -5.01 -7.47 15.72
CA LEU A 89 -5.62 -7.85 14.45
C LEU A 89 -5.38 -6.80 13.36
N LYS A 90 -5.56 -5.51 13.68
CA LYS A 90 -5.22 -4.40 12.80
C LYS A 90 -3.75 -4.44 12.38
N ARG A 91 -2.83 -4.61 13.32
CA ARG A 91 -1.39 -4.69 13.02
C ARG A 91 -1.05 -5.89 12.15
N ALA A 92 -1.63 -7.06 12.44
CA ALA A 92 -1.40 -8.27 11.66
C ALA A 92 -1.84 -8.06 10.20
N ARG A 93 -3.06 -7.56 9.98
CA ARG A 93 -3.59 -7.27 8.63
C ARG A 93 -2.77 -6.21 7.90
N LEU A 94 -2.37 -5.13 8.56
CA LEU A 94 -1.50 -4.10 7.96
C LEU A 94 -0.09 -4.62 7.64
N SER A 95 0.44 -5.53 8.45
CA SER A 95 1.76 -6.12 8.23
C SER A 95 1.72 -7.11 7.06
N ALA A 96 0.68 -7.94 6.99
CA ALA A 96 0.40 -8.81 5.84
C ALA A 96 0.24 -7.98 4.57
N ALA A 97 -0.55 -6.90 4.61
CA ALA A 97 -0.70 -5.96 3.51
C ALA A 97 0.66 -5.42 3.05
N ALA A 98 1.47 -4.92 3.98
CA ALA A 98 2.78 -4.35 3.65
C ALA A 98 3.76 -5.38 3.07
N ALA A 99 3.67 -6.65 3.49
CA ALA A 99 4.49 -7.74 2.97
C ALA A 99 4.00 -8.23 1.60
N SER A 100 2.68 -8.25 1.38
CA SER A 100 2.06 -8.72 0.13
C SER A 100 2.09 -7.70 -1.00
N VAL A 101 2.12 -6.40 -0.68
CA VAL A 101 2.11 -5.35 -1.69
C VAL A 101 3.39 -5.48 -2.53
N PRO A 102 3.28 -5.83 -3.82
CA PRO A 102 4.35 -5.54 -4.74
C PRO A 102 4.37 -4.03 -4.81
N ARG A 103 5.31 -3.35 -4.13
CA ARG A 103 5.34 -1.88 -4.17
C ARG A 103 5.56 -1.48 -5.62
N PRO A 104 4.57 -0.96 -6.37
CA PRO A 104 4.94 -0.26 -7.58
C PRO A 104 5.84 0.90 -7.13
N ASP A 105 6.84 1.23 -7.92
CA ASP A 105 7.57 2.49 -7.77
C ASP A 105 6.54 3.55 -7.37
N ARG A 106 6.70 4.17 -6.19
CA ARG A 106 5.70 5.01 -5.51
C ARG A 106 5.28 6.26 -6.31
N PHE A 107 5.68 6.34 -7.58
CA PHE A 107 5.33 7.34 -8.57
C PHE A 107 4.14 6.97 -9.47
N THR A 108 3.65 5.72 -9.48
CA THR A 108 2.62 5.32 -10.48
C THR A 108 1.18 5.24 -9.99
N ARG A 109 0.90 5.27 -8.67
CA ARG A 109 -0.49 5.33 -8.18
C ARG A 109 -0.99 6.77 -8.09
N GLY A 110 -1.30 7.32 -9.25
CA GLY A 110 -2.08 8.55 -9.38
C GLY A 110 -3.07 8.57 -10.57
N CYS A 111 -3.05 7.58 -11.46
CA CYS A 111 -3.77 7.68 -12.74
C CYS A 111 -4.35 6.35 -13.26
N THR A 112 -5.01 5.55 -12.43
CA THR A 112 -5.90 4.49 -12.96
C THR A 112 -7.15 4.42 -12.10
N GLY A 113 -8.09 5.29 -12.42
CA GLY A 113 -9.38 5.32 -11.75
C GLY A 113 -10.26 6.40 -12.36
N LEU A 114 -10.63 6.23 -13.62
CA LEU A 114 -11.96 6.57 -14.16
C LEU A 114 -12.05 5.86 -15.54
N SER A 115 -12.48 4.60 -15.49
CA SER A 115 -13.08 3.95 -16.66
C SER A 115 -14.32 4.74 -17.06
N LEU A 116 -14.39 5.17 -18.31
CA LEU A 116 -15.66 5.48 -18.96
C LEU A 116 -15.80 4.48 -20.10
N GLU A 117 -16.52 3.42 -19.78
CA GLU A 117 -17.36 2.72 -20.74
C GLU A 117 -18.22 3.76 -21.48
N HIS A 118 -18.50 3.51 -22.76
CA HIS A 118 -19.25 4.32 -23.73
C HIS A 118 -18.43 5.37 -24.50
N LEU A 119 -17.83 4.95 -25.61
CA LEU A 119 -18.18 5.36 -26.99
C LEU A 119 -17.25 4.69 -28.01
#